data_AF-A0A1I4IR34-F1
#
_entry.id   AF-A0A1I4IR34-F1
#
_cell.length_a   1.000
_cell.length_b   1.000
_cell.length_c   1.000
_cell.angle_alpha   90.00
_cell.angle_beta   90.00
_cell.angle_gamma   90.00
#
_symmetry.space_group_name_H-M   'P 1'
#
loop_
_entity.id
_entity.type
_entity.pdbx_description
1 polymer ?
#
loop_
_entity_poly.entity_id
_entity_poly.type
_entity_poly.pdbx_seq_one_letter_code
_entity_poly.pdbx_strand_id
1 'polypeptide(L)'
;MSVLTSDGATLRAFADSVLRAAEENAEEVVPVILAVTGGILTEAEPGSIALQEEDDGPGLLWATFAGRRMVFRYNRMTAMVELRDGRSDGNPDRLFGRRALPMDIVNFFGALRAERRTEL
;
A
#
# COMPACT_ATOMS: atom_id res chain seq x y z
N MET A 1 9.47 -20.41 9.63
CA MET A 1 8.38 -19.41 9.60
C MET A 1 7.67 -19.53 8.26
N SER A 2 6.34 -19.39 8.22
CA SER A 2 5.60 -19.38 6.95
C SER A 2 5.67 -18.00 6.31
N VAL A 3 5.81 -17.94 4.99
CA VAL A 3 5.98 -16.70 4.21
C VAL A 3 4.82 -15.73 4.44
N LEU A 4 3.58 -16.23 4.48
CA LEU A 4 2.37 -15.41 4.71
C LEU A 4 2.33 -14.78 6.11
N THR A 5 2.94 -15.42 7.11
CA THR A 5 3.04 -14.85 8.47
C THR A 5 3.98 -13.63 8.49
N SER A 6 4.98 -13.61 7.61
CA SER A 6 5.90 -12.48 7.46
C SER A 6 5.21 -11.30 6.77
N ASP A 7 4.47 -11.56 5.69
CA ASP A 7 3.75 -10.52 4.93
C ASP A 7 2.72 -9.78 5.78
N GLY A 8 1.90 -10.52 6.55
CA GLY A 8 0.91 -9.93 7.44
C GLY A 8 1.54 -9.08 8.55
N ALA A 9 2.68 -9.50 9.09
CA ALA A 9 3.42 -8.73 10.09
C ALA A 9 3.98 -7.42 9.50
N THR A 10 4.55 -7.48 8.29
CA THR A 10 5.05 -6.30 7.56
C THR A 10 3.93 -5.30 7.27
N LEU A 11 2.77 -5.77 6.80
CA LEU A 11 1.61 -4.91 6.54
C LEU A 11 1.10 -4.23 7.81
N ARG A 12 1.05 -4.97 8.92
CA ARG A 12 0.65 -4.39 10.21
C ARG A 12 1.63 -3.31 10.66
N ALA A 13 2.94 -3.55 10.55
CA ALA A 13 3.95 -2.56 10.91
C ALA A 13 3.82 -1.27 10.07
N PHE A 14 3.56 -1.41 8.77
CA PHE A 14 3.28 -0.27 7.91
C PHE A 14 2.02 0.49 8.35
N ALA A 15 0.89 -0.22 8.52
CA ALA A 15 -0.36 0.39 8.96
C ALA A 15 -0.20 1.15 10.29
N ASP A 16 0.44 0.53 11.29
CA ASP A 16 0.70 1.13 12.59
C ASP A 16 1.56 2.40 12.46
N SER A 17 2.59 2.39 11.61
CA SER A 17 3.44 3.57 11.38
C SER A 17 2.67 4.73 10.76
N VAL A 18 1.80 4.45 9.78
CA VAL A 18 0.97 5.45 9.12
C VAL A 18 -0.06 6.03 10.09
N LEU A 19 -0.75 5.19 10.85
CA LEU A 19 -1.77 5.64 11.79
C LEU A 19 -1.19 6.51 12.91
N ARG A 20 0.03 6.20 13.39
CA ARG A 20 0.76 7.07 14.32
C ARG A 20 1.11 8.41 13.68
N ALA A 21 1.59 8.40 12.43
CA ALA A 21 1.93 9.64 11.73
C ALA A 21 0.69 10.47 11.34
N ALA A 22 -0.48 9.87 11.30
CA ALA A 22 -1.74 10.50 10.94
C ALA A 22 -2.54 11.01 12.14
N GLU A 23 -1.98 11.05 13.36
CA GLU A 23 -2.71 11.30 14.63
C GLU A 23 -3.85 12.33 14.54
N GLU A 24 -3.60 13.50 13.96
CA GLU A 24 -4.59 14.59 13.80
C GLU A 24 -5.64 14.35 12.70
N ASN A 25 -5.37 13.44 11.76
CA ASN A 25 -6.20 13.11 10.59
C ASN A 25 -6.63 11.62 10.59
N ALA A 26 -6.56 10.94 11.74
CA ALA A 26 -6.74 9.49 11.81
C ALA A 26 -8.10 9.03 11.26
N GLU A 27 -9.17 9.78 11.52
CA GLU A 27 -10.51 9.47 11.01
C GLU A 27 -10.59 9.46 9.48
N GLU A 28 -9.76 10.25 8.80
CA GLU A 28 -9.71 10.33 7.34
C GLU A 28 -8.80 9.25 6.74
N VAL A 29 -7.75 8.89 7.45
CA VAL A 29 -6.68 8.01 6.96
C VAL A 29 -6.99 6.53 7.24
N VAL A 30 -7.61 6.21 8.38
CA VAL A 30 -7.94 4.82 8.78
C VAL A 30 -8.68 4.05 7.68
N PRO A 31 -9.79 4.56 7.09
CA PRO A 31 -10.52 3.81 6.08
C PRO A 31 -9.67 3.49 4.84
N VAL A 32 -8.84 4.45 4.41
CA VAL A 32 -7.95 4.29 3.26
C VAL A 32 -6.87 3.24 3.55
N ILE A 33 -6.24 3.30 4.72
CA ILE A 33 -5.17 2.36 5.09
C ILE A 33 -5.71 0.94 5.22
N LEU A 34 -6.90 0.75 5.79
CA LEU A 34 -7.54 -0.57 5.85
C LEU A 34 -7.85 -1.12 4.45
N ALA A 35 -8.39 -0.29 3.56
CA ALA A 35 -8.69 -0.71 2.19
C ALA A 35 -7.42 -1.04 1.39
N VAL A 36 -6.37 -0.21 1.50
CA VAL A 36 -5.09 -0.43 0.82
C VAL A 36 -4.41 -1.69 1.34
N THR A 37 -4.27 -1.83 2.66
CA THR A 37 -3.60 -3.02 3.24
C THR A 37 -4.36 -4.31 2.96
N GLY A 38 -5.70 -4.29 2.98
CA GLY A 38 -6.53 -5.42 2.55
C GLY A 38 -6.33 -5.78 1.07
N GLY A 39 -6.25 -4.77 0.20
CA GLY A 39 -5.96 -4.97 -1.22
C GLY A 39 -4.57 -5.58 -1.47
N ILE A 40 -3.54 -5.08 -0.79
CA ILE A 40 -2.18 -5.63 -0.89
C ILE A 40 -2.15 -7.08 -0.38
N LEU A 41 -2.73 -7.36 0.80
CA LEU A 41 -2.76 -8.70 1.37
C LEU A 41 -3.45 -9.72 0.44
N THR A 42 -4.48 -9.28 -0.28
CA THR A 42 -5.28 -10.15 -1.15
C THR A 42 -4.60 -10.42 -2.49
N GLU A 43 -3.95 -9.41 -3.07
CA GLU A 43 -3.54 -9.46 -4.48
C GLU A 43 -2.02 -9.50 -4.70
N ALA A 44 -1.20 -9.17 -3.69
CA ALA A 44 0.25 -9.23 -3.81
C ALA A 44 0.74 -10.67 -3.93
N GLU A 45 1.85 -10.84 -4.64
CA GLU A 45 2.54 -12.12 -4.70
C GLU A 45 3.03 -12.54 -3.30
N PRO A 46 2.77 -13.78 -2.85
CA PRO A 46 3.20 -14.23 -1.52
C PRO A 46 4.71 -14.06 -1.31
N GLY A 47 5.09 -13.44 -0.20
CA GLY A 47 6.49 -13.18 0.16
C GLY A 47 7.12 -11.98 -0.51
N SER A 48 6.37 -11.23 -1.31
CA SER A 48 6.89 -10.04 -2.00
C SER A 48 6.83 -8.76 -1.16
N ILE A 49 6.14 -8.80 -0.01
CA ILE A 49 5.90 -7.61 0.80
C ILE A 49 7.14 -7.28 1.63
N ALA A 50 7.65 -6.07 1.47
CA ALA A 50 8.81 -5.57 2.22
C ALA A 50 8.56 -4.14 2.71
N LEU A 51 8.97 -3.86 3.94
CA LEU A 51 8.99 -2.52 4.50
C LEU A 51 10.42 -1.98 4.44
N GLN A 52 10.59 -0.84 3.79
CA GLN A 52 11.82 -0.06 3.82
C GLN A 52 11.63 1.08 4.81
N GLU A 53 12.49 1.16 5.82
CA GLU A 53 12.48 2.27 6.77
C GLU A 53 12.92 3.57 6.10
N GLU A 54 12.37 4.68 6.57
CA GLU A 54 12.73 6.04 6.15
C GLU A 54 13.16 6.82 7.39
N ASP A 55 14.14 7.72 7.23
CA ASP A 55 14.72 8.48 8.35
C ASP A 55 13.70 9.39 9.05
N ASP A 56 12.67 9.87 8.33
CA ASP A 56 11.63 10.74 8.87
C ASP A 56 10.23 10.40 8.34
N GLY A 57 9.53 9.54 9.09
CA GLY A 57 8.11 9.24 8.91
C GLY A 57 7.83 7.75 8.67
N PRO A 58 6.61 7.43 8.19
CA PRO A 58 6.28 6.06 7.82
C PRO A 58 7.19 5.55 6.71
N GLY A 59 7.63 4.30 6.84
CA GLY A 59 8.43 3.63 5.82
C GLY A 59 7.69 3.43 4.50
N LEU A 60 8.43 3.03 3.47
CA LEU A 60 7.91 2.67 2.16
C LEU A 60 7.51 1.18 2.16
N LEU A 61 6.28 0.89 1.80
CA LEU A 61 5.80 -0.47 1.65
C LEU A 61 5.93 -0.90 0.19
N TRP A 62 6.77 -1.90 -0.06
CA TRP A 62 6.95 -2.52 -1.37
C TRP A 62 6.12 -3.81 -1.46
N ALA A 63 5.51 -4.05 -2.62
CA ALA A 63 4.83 -5.31 -2.93
C ALA A 63 4.88 -5.58 -4.44
N THR A 64 4.89 -6.85 -4.82
CA THR A 64 4.87 -7.27 -6.24
C THR A 64 3.47 -7.72 -6.63
N PHE A 65 2.98 -7.24 -7.77
CA PHE A 65 1.71 -7.65 -8.37
C PHE A 65 1.95 -7.99 -9.84
N ALA A 66 1.69 -9.23 -10.26
CA ALA A 66 1.90 -9.67 -11.64
C ALA A 66 3.30 -9.29 -12.17
N GLY A 67 4.35 -9.61 -11.40
CA GLY A 67 5.74 -9.25 -11.72
C GLY A 67 6.09 -7.76 -11.60
N ARG A 68 5.13 -6.86 -11.40
CA ARG A 68 5.36 -5.41 -11.24
C ARG A 68 5.57 -5.05 -9.78
N ARG A 69 6.74 -4.48 -9.48
CA ARG A 69 7.09 -4.05 -8.12
C ARG A 69 6.56 -2.65 -7.87
N MET A 70 5.58 -2.52 -6.98
CA MET A 70 4.95 -1.24 -6.63
C MET A 70 5.38 -0.79 -5.23
N VAL A 71 5.31 0.52 -4.99
CA VAL A 71 5.56 1.11 -3.68
C VAL A 71 4.41 1.99 -3.22
N PHE A 72 4.07 1.84 -1.93
CA PHE A 72 3.07 2.62 -1.23
C PHE A 72 3.76 3.49 -0.18
N ARG A 73 3.42 4.78 -0.16
CA ARG A 73 3.97 5.76 0.78
C ARG A 73 2.85 6.61 1.35
N TYR A 74 2.83 6.82 2.67
CA TYR A 74 1.95 7.82 3.25
C TYR A 74 2.63 9.20 3.23
N ASN A 75 1.93 10.19 2.66
CA ASN A 75 2.37 11.57 2.67
C ASN A 75 1.64 12.36 3.76
N ARG A 76 2.39 12.74 4.81
CA ARG A 76 1.87 13.52 5.95
C ARG A 76 1.33 14.90 5.55
N MET A 77 1.87 15.52 4.50
CA MET A 77 1.45 16.86 4.08
C MET A 77 0.08 16.86 3.40
N THR A 78 -0.25 15.77 2.69
CA THR A 78 -1.49 15.67 1.90
C THR A 78 -2.50 14.71 2.53
N ALA A 79 -2.12 13.96 3.57
CA ALA A 79 -2.90 12.88 4.16
C ALA A 79 -3.35 11.82 3.12
N MET A 80 -2.47 11.52 2.16
CA MET A 80 -2.74 10.56 1.09
C MET A 80 -1.75 9.41 1.10
N VAL A 81 -2.22 8.24 0.70
CA VAL A 81 -1.38 7.13 0.26
C VAL A 81 -1.04 7.35 -1.20
N GLU A 82 0.24 7.52 -1.46
CA GLU A 82 0.85 7.62 -2.77
C GLU A 82 1.28 6.24 -3.26
N LEU A 83 0.98 5.96 -4.53
CA LEU A 83 1.39 4.75 -5.21
C LEU A 83 2.34 5.10 -6.36
N ARG A 84 3.41 4.31 -6.51
CA ARG A 84 4.32 4.40 -7.66
C ARG A 84 4.69 3.01 -8.18
N ASP A 85 4.93 2.92 -9.48
CA ASP A 85 5.45 1.75 -10.16
C ASP A 85 6.99 1.79 -10.20
N GLY A 86 7.63 0.82 -9.53
CA GLY A 86 9.06 0.55 -9.59
C GLY A 86 10.00 1.58 -8.95
N ARG A 87 9.49 2.70 -8.44
CA ARG A 87 10.31 3.85 -8.01
C ARG A 87 9.80 4.49 -6.71
N SER A 88 10.72 4.89 -5.84
CA SER A 88 10.40 5.57 -4.57
C SER A 88 10.20 7.08 -4.69
N ASP A 89 10.65 7.68 -5.80
CA ASP A 89 10.67 9.12 -6.02
C ASP A 89 9.84 9.56 -7.25
N GLY A 90 9.77 10.88 -7.45
CA GLY A 90 8.96 11.51 -8.49
C GLY A 90 7.45 11.51 -8.21
N ASN A 91 6.68 11.90 -9.22
CA ASN A 91 5.23 12.04 -9.11
C ASN A 91 4.56 10.68 -8.87
N PRO A 92 3.54 10.60 -8.00
CA PRO A 92 2.78 9.37 -7.80
C PRO A 92 1.91 9.05 -9.02
N ASP A 93 1.78 7.76 -9.32
CA ASP A 93 0.93 7.25 -10.40
C ASP A 93 -0.55 7.21 -9.95
N ARG A 94 -0.77 7.09 -8.63
CA ARG A 94 -2.10 7.14 -8.02
C ARG A 94 -2.04 7.68 -6.59
N LEU A 95 -3.15 8.27 -6.17
CA LEU A 95 -3.36 8.82 -4.83
C LEU A 95 -4.66 8.27 -4.25
N PHE A 96 -4.61 7.85 -2.99
CA PHE A 96 -5.78 7.51 -2.20
C PHE A 96 -5.80 8.37 -0.94
N GLY A 97 -6.86 9.15 -0.74
CA GLY A 97 -7.07 9.96 0.46
C GLY A 97 -8.54 9.92 0.87
N ARG A 98 -8.97 10.82 1.77
CA ARG A 98 -10.33 10.87 2.33
C ARG A 98 -11.48 10.74 1.31
N ARG A 99 -11.30 11.26 0.09
CA ARG A 99 -12.31 11.26 -0.97
C ARG A 99 -12.29 10.02 -1.86
N ALA A 100 -11.32 9.12 -1.69
CA ALA A 100 -11.28 7.87 -2.43
C ALA A 100 -12.47 7.01 -2.01
N LEU A 101 -13.28 6.58 -2.99
CA LEU A 101 -14.34 5.64 -2.68
C LEU A 101 -13.71 4.27 -2.43
N PRO A 102 -14.22 3.47 -1.47
CA PRO A 102 -13.73 2.11 -1.25
C PRO A 102 -13.71 1.28 -2.54
N MET A 103 -14.70 1.47 -3.41
CA MET A 103 -14.76 0.81 -4.73
C MET A 103 -13.61 1.20 -5.66
N ASP A 104 -13.09 2.43 -5.60
CA ASP A 104 -11.96 2.84 -6.46
C ASP A 104 -10.68 2.08 -6.08
N ILE A 105 -10.49 1.85 -4.78
CA ILE A 105 -9.35 1.08 -4.24
C ILE A 105 -9.50 -0.38 -4.64
N VAL A 106 -10.69 -0.97 -4.44
CA VAL A 106 -10.98 -2.35 -4.83
C VAL A 106 -10.81 -2.58 -6.33
N ASN A 107 -11.32 -1.66 -7.17
CA ASN A 107 -11.19 -1.75 -8.62
C ASN A 107 -9.74 -1.65 -9.07
N PHE A 108 -8.94 -0.80 -8.42
CA PHE A 108 -7.51 -0.71 -8.69
C PHE A 108 -6.80 -2.06 -8.46
N PHE A 109 -6.97 -2.67 -7.29
CA PHE A 109 -6.38 -3.98 -7.00
C PHE A 109 -6.96 -5.11 -7.88
N GLY A 110 -8.26 -5.04 -8.19
CA GLY A 110 -8.91 -5.99 -9.09
C GLY A 110 -8.37 -5.94 -10.53
N ALA A 111 -7.93 -4.77 -10.99
CA ALA A 111 -7.27 -4.60 -12.29
C ALA A 111 -5.88 -5.26 -12.30
N LEU A 112 -5.06 -5.06 -11.26
CA LEU A 112 -3.75 -5.73 -11.13
C LEU A 112 -3.87 -7.26 -11.18
N ARG A 113 -4.90 -7.81 -10.52
CA ARG A 113 -5.22 -9.25 -10.58
C ARG A 113 -5.56 -9.71 -12.00
N ALA A 114 -6.27 -8.88 -12.77
CA ALA A 114 -6.64 -9.24 -14.13
C ALA A 114 -5.42 -9.33 -15.05
N GLU A 115 -4.45 -8.42 -14.90
CA GLU A 115 -3.17 -8.43 -15.63
C GLU A 115 -2.39 -9.73 -15.41
N ARG A 116 -2.36 -10.25 -14.17
CA ARG A 116 -1.74 -11.56 -13.86
C ARG A 116 -2.29 -12.72 -14.70
N ARG A 117 -3.59 -12.70 -15.04
CA ARG A 117 -4.24 -13.81 -15.76
C ARG A 117 -3.97 -13.79 -17.26
N THR A 118 -3.52 -12.68 -17.81
CA THR A 118 -3.17 -12.56 -19.23
C THR A 118 -1.75 -13.02 -19.56
N GLU A 119 -0.91 -13.25 -18.55
CA GLU A 119 0.49 -13.67 -18.70
C GLU A 119 0.72 -15.18 -18.45
N LEU A 120 -0.36 -15.94 -18.17
CA LEU A 120 -0.37 -17.40 -17.99
C LEU A 120 -0.94 -18.10 -19.23
#